data_AF-A0A8T5RP80-F1
#
_entry.id   AF-A0A8T5RP80-F1
#
_cell.length_a   1.000
_cell.length_b   1.000
_cell.length_c   1.000
_cell.angle_alpha   90.00
_cell.angle_beta   90.00
_cell.angle_gamma   90.00
#
_symmetry.space_group_name_H-M   'P 1'
#
loop_
_entity.id
_entity.type
_entity.pdbx_description
1 polymer ?
#
loop_
_entity_poly.entity_id
_entity_poly.type
_entity_poly.pdbx_seq_one_letter_code
_entity_poly.pdbx_strand_id
1 'polypeptide(L)'
;MINIPDIIKVQGKIRGYANLKKTAIYVKDVHEQIYSCYTSKKVKLGKHQDKVNIIGERIKNNKIRISYIENTTQNQTHYLLKKEFDDIHPIPVILILILVALFVILLIALIYHWYPLNMGTTSTLFGLFNIIIFSIVFLVSSIISTVKRENQIRQLIEHNKNLRVNRNISKIHPIRKELETNKNTNYCSECGLEMTSKIKYCSYCGNKI
;
A
#
# COMPACT_ATOMS: atom_id res chain seq x y z
N MET A 1 -19.96 -15.63 0.74
CA MET A 1 -18.74 -15.45 -0.07
C MET A 1 -18.01 -14.20 0.42
N ILE A 2 -16.80 -14.35 0.96
CA ILE A 2 -15.96 -13.23 1.37
C ILE A 2 -15.36 -12.65 0.09
N ASN A 3 -15.77 -11.43 -0.29
CA ASN A 3 -15.23 -10.76 -1.47
C ASN A 3 -13.79 -10.34 -1.16
N ILE A 4 -12.82 -11.08 -1.69
CA ILE A 4 -11.40 -10.76 -1.53
C ILE A 4 -11.16 -9.50 -2.36
N PRO A 5 -10.75 -8.39 -1.74
CA PRO A 5 -10.67 -7.14 -2.48
C PRO A 5 -9.41 -7.11 -3.33
N ASP A 6 -9.59 -6.80 -4.61
CA ASP A 6 -8.53 -6.80 -5.61
C ASP A 6 -7.48 -5.72 -5.31
N ILE A 7 -6.25 -6.17 -5.09
CA ILE A 7 -5.09 -5.28 -5.00
C ILE A 7 -4.68 -4.89 -6.41
N ILE A 8 -4.60 -3.60 -6.69
CA ILE A 8 -4.24 -3.05 -7.99
C ILE A 8 -3.04 -2.11 -7.90
N LYS A 9 -2.22 -2.13 -8.94
CA LYS A 9 -1.12 -1.19 -9.17
C LYS A 9 -1.51 -0.26 -10.32
N VAL A 10 -1.36 1.05 -10.12
CA VAL A 10 -1.65 2.08 -11.12
C VAL A 10 -0.42 2.96 -11.30
N GLN A 11 -0.03 3.22 -12.55
CA GLN A 11 1.14 4.05 -12.88
C GLN A 11 0.70 5.18 -13.80
N GLY A 12 0.67 6.41 -13.29
CA GLY A 12 0.03 7.49 -14.03
C GLY A 12 0.46 8.88 -13.62
N LYS A 13 -0.27 9.88 -14.14
CA LYS A 13 -0.08 11.29 -13.79
C LYS A 13 -1.25 11.80 -12.96
N ILE A 14 -0.97 12.64 -11.96
CA ILE A 14 -2.00 13.32 -11.18
C ILE A 14 -2.70 14.35 -12.07
N ARG A 15 -4.01 14.20 -12.26
CA ARG A 15 -4.86 15.15 -13.00
C ARG A 15 -5.51 16.20 -12.11
N GLY A 16 -5.73 15.91 -10.84
CA GLY A 16 -6.32 16.87 -9.92
C GLY A 16 -6.62 16.25 -8.56
N TYR A 17 -7.26 17.04 -7.70
CA TYR A 17 -7.70 16.60 -6.38
C TYR A 17 -9.21 16.53 -6.34
N ALA A 18 -9.75 15.46 -5.76
CA ALA A 18 -11.19 15.29 -5.60
C ALA A 18 -11.75 16.05 -4.39
N ASN A 19 -10.89 16.54 -3.49
CA ASN A 19 -11.29 17.24 -2.28
C ASN A 19 -10.28 18.35 -1.91
N LEU A 20 -10.78 19.46 -1.38
CA LEU A 20 -10.01 20.58 -0.81
C LEU A 20 -8.98 20.13 0.22
N LYS A 21 -9.28 19.05 0.98
CA LYS A 21 -8.35 18.48 1.98
C LYS A 21 -7.18 17.69 1.38
N LYS A 22 -7.09 17.57 0.04
CA LYS A 22 -6.04 16.85 -0.71
C LYS A 22 -5.83 15.38 -0.31
N THR A 23 -6.85 14.76 0.30
CA THR A 23 -6.85 13.34 0.68
C THR A 23 -7.28 12.41 -0.44
N ALA A 24 -7.69 12.96 -1.59
CA ALA A 24 -8.07 12.21 -2.77
C ALA A 24 -7.55 12.89 -4.03
N ILE A 25 -7.00 12.10 -4.94
CA ILE A 25 -6.43 12.52 -6.22
C ILE A 25 -7.04 11.72 -7.37
N TYR A 26 -7.12 12.33 -8.54
CA TYR A 26 -7.40 11.65 -9.78
C TYR A 26 -6.09 11.31 -10.48
N VAL A 27 -5.89 10.05 -10.81
CA VAL A 27 -4.70 9.57 -11.52
C VAL A 27 -5.11 9.02 -12.87
N LYS A 28 -4.50 9.55 -13.92
CA LYS A 28 -4.68 9.05 -15.28
C LYS A 28 -3.54 8.09 -15.59
N ASP A 29 -3.88 6.82 -15.79
CA ASP A 29 -2.95 5.74 -16.11
C ASP A 29 -2.41 5.87 -17.54
N VAL A 30 -1.41 5.05 -17.87
CA VAL A 30 -0.84 4.94 -19.23
C VAL A 30 -1.89 4.57 -20.29
N HIS A 31 -2.95 3.85 -19.92
CA HIS A 31 -4.05 3.49 -20.81
C HIS A 31 -5.15 4.56 -20.87
N GLU A 32 -4.85 5.79 -20.47
CA GLU A 32 -5.77 6.93 -20.43
C GLU A 32 -6.98 6.78 -19.49
N GLN A 33 -7.03 5.69 -18.70
CA GLN A 33 -8.06 5.45 -17.69
C GLN A 33 -7.86 6.32 -16.46
N ILE A 34 -8.96 6.88 -15.93
CA ILE A 34 -8.94 7.76 -14.76
C ILE A 34 -9.37 6.97 -13.52
N TYR A 35 -8.49 6.97 -12.52
CA TYR A 35 -8.69 6.37 -11.22
C TYR A 35 -8.89 7.45 -10.15
N SER A 36 -9.87 7.23 -9.27
CA SER A 36 -10.10 8.06 -8.09
C SER A 36 -9.42 7.41 -6.89
N CYS A 37 -8.26 7.94 -6.51
CA CYS A 37 -7.41 7.37 -5.49
C CYS A 37 -7.52 8.19 -4.20
N TYR A 38 -7.82 7.57 -3.06
CA TYR A 38 -8.00 8.27 -1.79
C TYR A 38 -7.26 7.61 -0.63
N THR A 39 -6.94 8.41 0.37
CA THR A 39 -6.26 8.00 1.60
C THR A 39 -7.01 8.50 2.81
N SER A 40 -6.92 7.75 3.92
CA SER A 40 -7.42 8.19 5.22
C SER A 40 -6.48 9.19 5.92
N LYS A 41 -5.20 9.26 5.51
CA LYS A 41 -4.21 10.15 6.13
C LYS A 41 -4.08 11.45 5.36
N LYS A 42 -3.98 12.57 6.09
CA LYS A 42 -3.65 13.87 5.50
C LYS A 42 -2.18 13.90 5.11
N VAL A 43 -1.88 13.45 3.89
CA VAL A 43 -0.53 13.46 3.32
C VAL A 43 -0.54 14.24 2.01
N LYS A 44 0.52 15.02 1.75
CA LYS A 44 0.68 15.69 0.45
C LYS A 44 0.99 14.62 -0.61
N LEU A 45 0.03 14.31 -1.46
CA LEU A 45 0.14 13.21 -2.43
C LEU A 45 0.95 13.57 -3.69
N GLY A 46 1.39 14.82 -3.85
CA GLY A 46 2.05 15.34 -5.05
C GLY A 46 1.39 16.63 -5.54
N LYS A 47 1.72 17.07 -6.75
CA LYS A 47 1.15 18.21 -7.51
C LYS A 47 0.51 17.73 -8.82
N HIS A 48 -0.24 18.60 -9.51
CA HIS A 48 -0.75 18.33 -10.84
C HIS A 48 0.39 17.97 -11.81
N GLN A 49 0.16 16.99 -12.69
CA GLN A 49 1.14 16.37 -13.63
C GLN A 49 2.26 15.53 -13.02
N ASP A 50 2.37 15.42 -11.70
CA ASP A 50 3.36 14.53 -11.09
C ASP A 50 3.11 13.08 -11.50
N LYS A 51 4.20 12.37 -11.83
CA LYS A 51 4.18 10.94 -12.16
C LYS A 51 4.18 10.14 -10.86
N VAL A 52 3.16 9.33 -10.67
CA VAL A 52 2.96 8.54 -9.45
C VAL A 52 2.77 7.07 -9.73
N ASN A 53 3.34 6.24 -8.86
CA ASN A 53 3.08 4.82 -8.77
C ASN A 53 2.24 4.56 -7.52
N ILE A 54 1.01 4.08 -7.71
CA ILE A 54 0.06 3.81 -6.64
C ILE A 54 -0.15 2.31 -6.52
N ILE A 55 -0.13 1.81 -5.29
CA ILE A 55 -0.59 0.46 -4.97
C ILE A 55 -1.71 0.62 -3.95
N GLY A 56 -2.84 -0.03 -4.21
CA GLY A 56 -4.02 0.13 -3.38
C GLY A 56 -5.04 -0.96 -3.59
N GLU A 57 -6.11 -0.87 -2.81
CA GLU A 57 -7.23 -1.80 -2.85
C GLU A 57 -8.35 -1.21 -3.71
N ARG A 58 -8.88 -2.00 -4.64
CA ARG A 58 -10.04 -1.61 -5.44
C ARG A 58 -11.30 -1.60 -4.58
N ILE A 59 -11.81 -0.38 -4.40
CA ILE A 59 -13.13 0.05 -3.95
C ILE A 59 -14.30 -0.64 -4.68
N LYS A 60 -14.66 0.07 -5.74
CA LYS A 60 -15.73 -0.18 -6.67
C LYS A 60 -15.34 0.59 -7.92
N ASN A 61 -15.43 -0.05 -9.09
CA ASN A 61 -15.04 0.54 -10.37
C ASN A 61 -13.58 1.07 -10.31
N ASN A 62 -13.36 2.33 -10.70
CA ASN A 62 -12.05 2.98 -10.72
C ASN A 62 -11.69 3.68 -9.40
N LYS A 63 -12.36 3.36 -8.30
CA LYS A 63 -12.02 3.89 -6.97
C LYS A 63 -10.99 3.00 -6.30
N ILE A 64 -9.90 3.61 -5.82
CA ILE A 64 -8.78 2.91 -5.20
C ILE A 64 -8.49 3.54 -3.84
N ARG A 65 -8.46 2.72 -2.79
CA ARG A 65 -7.92 3.11 -1.49
C ARG A 65 -6.41 2.96 -1.52
N ILE A 66 -5.69 4.07 -1.41
CA ILE A 66 -4.22 4.11 -1.52
C ILE A 66 -3.61 3.48 -0.28
N SER A 67 -2.85 2.42 -0.51
CA SER A 67 -2.03 1.76 0.50
C SER A 67 -0.60 2.30 0.47
N TYR A 68 -0.11 2.54 -0.73
CA TYR A 68 1.22 3.04 -1.01
C TYR A 68 1.19 3.99 -2.19
N ILE A 69 1.91 5.09 -2.07
CA ILE A 69 2.13 6.02 -3.17
C ILE A 69 3.60 6.41 -3.25
N GLU A 70 4.15 6.32 -4.44
CA GLU A 70 5.43 6.90 -4.80
C GLU A 70 5.19 8.02 -5.80
N ASN A 71 5.72 9.20 -5.50
CA ASN A 71 5.86 10.28 -6.44
C ASN A 71 7.24 10.20 -7.08
N THR A 72 7.30 9.68 -8.31
CA THR A 72 8.54 9.53 -9.07
C THR A 72 9.09 10.86 -9.56
N THR A 73 8.24 11.88 -9.74
CA THR A 73 8.69 13.23 -10.12
C THR A 73 9.45 13.90 -8.98
N GLN A 74 8.96 13.77 -7.73
CA GLN A 74 9.55 14.41 -6.55
C GLN A 74 10.48 13.47 -5.75
N ASN A 75 10.64 12.23 -6.20
CA ASN A 75 11.36 11.16 -5.48
C ASN A 75 10.89 10.98 -4.01
N GLN A 76 9.58 11.11 -3.78
CA GLN A 76 8.97 10.95 -2.45
C GLN A 76 8.16 9.66 -2.38
N THR A 77 8.21 8.98 -1.23
CA THR A 77 7.41 7.78 -1.00
C THR A 77 6.62 7.92 0.29
N HIS A 78 5.35 7.52 0.25
CA HIS A 78 4.48 7.54 1.41
C HIS A 78 3.79 6.18 1.59
N TYR A 79 4.03 5.58 2.76
CA TYR A 79 3.34 4.39 3.22
C TYR A 79 2.10 4.83 4.00
N LEU A 80 0.94 4.80 3.33
CA LEU A 80 -0.32 5.25 3.90
C LEU A 80 -1.02 4.14 4.68
N LEU A 81 -0.71 2.89 4.32
CA LEU A 81 -1.12 1.67 5.04
C LEU A 81 -0.38 1.43 6.37
N LYS A 82 0.25 2.46 6.95
CA LYS A 82 0.61 2.40 8.37
C LYS A 82 -0.69 2.58 9.17
N LYS A 83 -1.54 1.55 9.13
CA LYS A 83 -2.60 1.35 10.12
C LYS A 83 -1.92 1.52 11.49
N GLU A 84 -2.61 2.15 12.44
CA GLU A 84 -2.32 2.08 13.87
C GLU A 84 -2.37 0.63 14.42
N PHE A 85 -2.26 -0.39 13.56
CA PHE A 85 -2.17 -1.79 13.92
C PHE A 85 -0.74 -2.23 14.25
N ASP A 86 0.29 -1.46 13.89
CA ASP A 86 1.57 -1.60 14.60
C ASP A 86 1.41 -1.22 16.10
N ASP A 87 0.34 -0.47 16.46
CA ASP A 87 -0.09 -0.21 17.85
C ASP A 87 -1.27 -1.08 18.31
N ILE A 88 -1.77 -2.00 17.48
CA ILE A 88 -2.36 -3.21 18.06
C ILE A 88 -1.17 -3.97 18.59
N HIS A 89 -0.78 -3.59 19.81
CA HIS A 89 0.16 -4.35 20.60
C HIS A 89 -0.20 -5.84 20.48
N PRO A 90 0.73 -6.77 20.61
CA PRO A 90 0.38 -8.20 20.74
C PRO A 90 -0.61 -8.47 21.90
N ILE A 91 -0.81 -7.49 22.78
CA ILE A 91 -1.64 -7.53 23.99
C ILE A 91 -3.10 -7.93 23.72
N PRO A 92 -3.89 -7.39 22.78
CA PRO A 92 -5.28 -7.79 22.58
C PRO A 92 -5.40 -9.21 22.04
N VAL A 93 -4.45 -9.66 21.21
CA VAL A 93 -4.45 -11.03 20.68
C VAL A 93 -4.12 -12.02 21.79
N ILE A 94 -3.11 -11.73 22.60
CA ILE A 94 -2.74 -12.55 23.77
C ILE A 94 -3.88 -12.55 24.79
N LEU A 95 -4.51 -11.41 25.05
CA LEU A 95 -5.65 -11.29 25.96
C LEU A 95 -6.86 -12.10 25.47
N ILE A 96 -7.17 -12.06 24.18
CA ILE A 96 -8.22 -12.88 23.58
C ILE A 96 -7.89 -14.37 23.74
N LEU A 97 -6.65 -14.78 23.49
CA LEU A 97 -6.21 -16.17 23.69
C LEU A 97 -6.37 -16.61 25.15
N ILE A 98 -5.98 -15.76 26.12
CA ILE A 98 -6.14 -16.03 27.55
C ILE A 98 -7.63 -16.16 27.90
N LEU A 99 -8.48 -15.25 27.42
CA LEU A 99 -9.92 -15.30 27.65
C LEU A 99 -10.55 -16.57 27.08
N VAL A 100 -10.15 -16.98 25.87
CA VAL A 100 -10.61 -18.24 25.27
C VAL A 100 -10.15 -19.44 26.10
N ALA A 101 -8.89 -19.46 26.56
CA ALA A 101 -8.37 -20.54 27.39
C ALA A 101 -9.12 -20.64 28.74
N LEU A 102 -9.32 -19.51 29.43
CA LEU A 102 -10.10 -19.45 30.68
C LEU A 102 -11.54 -19.91 30.47
N PHE A 103 -12.15 -19.53 29.35
CA PHE A 103 -13.50 -19.95 29.00
C PHE A 103 -13.59 -21.47 28.78
N VAL A 104 -12.61 -22.06 28.09
CA VAL A 104 -12.53 -23.53 27.91
C VAL A 104 -12.36 -24.24 29.26
N ILE A 105 -11.53 -23.73 30.18
CA ILE A 105 -11.35 -24.29 31.52
C ILE A 105 -12.67 -24.24 32.31
N LEU A 106 -13.38 -23.10 32.28
CA LEU A 106 -14.68 -22.93 32.94
C LEU A 106 -15.72 -23.92 32.38
N LEU A 107 -15.71 -24.15 31.07
CA LEU A 107 -16.57 -25.13 30.41
C LEU A 107 -16.29 -26.55 30.89
N ILE A 108 -15.02 -26.95 30.99
CA ILE A 108 -14.64 -28.27 31.50
C ILE A 108 -15.10 -28.43 32.95
N ALA A 109 -14.90 -27.41 33.80
CA ALA A 109 -15.35 -27.43 35.19
C ALA A 109 -16.87 -27.55 35.32
N LEU A 110 -17.63 -26.84 34.47
CA LEU A 110 -19.09 -26.97 34.39
C LEU A 110 -19.51 -28.39 33.97
N ILE A 111 -18.89 -28.97 32.94
CA ILE A 111 -19.18 -30.34 32.52
C ILE A 111 -18.92 -31.34 33.66
N TYR A 112 -17.79 -31.17 34.36
CA TYR A 112 -17.41 -32.07 35.46
C TYR A 112 -18.35 -31.96 36.67
N HIS A 113 -18.78 -30.74 37.00
CA HIS A 113 -19.68 -30.50 38.13
C HIS A 113 -21.12 -31.00 37.85
N TRP A 114 -21.56 -30.97 36.59
CA TRP A 114 -22.92 -31.35 36.19
C TRP A 114 -23.05 -32.80 35.72
N TYR A 115 -21.96 -33.59 35.77
CA TYR A 115 -21.94 -35.00 35.38
C TYR A 115 -22.95 -35.92 36.11
N PRO A 116 -23.47 -35.62 37.32
CA PRO A 116 -24.51 -36.47 37.93
C PRO A 116 -25.98 -36.10 37.56
N LEU A 117 -26.24 -35.23 36.56
CA LEU A 117 -27.61 -34.75 36.29
C LEU A 117 -28.37 -35.51 35.18
N ASN A 118 -29.67 -35.66 35.41
CA ASN A 118 -30.68 -36.38 34.64
C ASN A 118 -30.59 -36.23 33.09
N MET A 119 -30.93 -37.32 32.38
CA MET A 119 -30.90 -37.46 30.91
C MET A 119 -31.63 -36.35 30.11
N GLY A 120 -32.58 -35.62 30.70
CA GLY A 120 -33.29 -34.54 30.01
C GLY A 120 -32.45 -33.25 29.86
N THR A 121 -31.68 -32.88 30.89
CA THR A 121 -30.91 -31.63 30.93
C THR A 121 -29.63 -31.67 30.10
N THR A 122 -29.14 -32.87 29.79
CA THR A 122 -27.90 -33.08 29.04
C THR A 122 -28.02 -32.63 27.57
N SER A 123 -29.19 -32.84 26.95
CA SER A 123 -29.43 -32.46 25.54
C SER A 123 -29.43 -30.95 25.31
N THR A 124 -30.08 -30.18 26.19
CA THR A 124 -30.12 -28.72 26.13
C THR A 124 -28.76 -28.10 26.40
N LEU A 125 -28.00 -28.66 27.36
CA LEU A 125 -26.65 -28.22 27.65
C LEU A 125 -25.70 -28.50 26.49
N PHE A 126 -25.83 -29.66 25.83
CA PHE A 126 -25.05 -29.99 24.64
C PHE A 126 -25.34 -29.03 23.47
N GLY A 127 -26.61 -28.63 23.28
CA GLY A 127 -27.00 -27.63 22.28
C GLY A 127 -26.32 -26.27 22.52
N LEU A 128 -26.38 -25.76 23.75
CA LEU A 128 -25.74 -24.49 24.13
C LEU A 128 -24.21 -24.55 23.95
N PHE A 129 -23.60 -25.68 24.31
CA PHE A 129 -22.16 -25.90 24.16
C PHE A 129 -21.71 -25.78 22.70
N ASN A 130 -22.43 -26.43 21.78
CA ASN A 130 -22.11 -26.37 20.36
C ASN A 130 -22.23 -24.93 19.82
N ILE A 131 -23.29 -24.20 20.18
CA ILE A 131 -23.47 -22.80 19.75
C ILE A 131 -22.28 -21.93 20.17
N ILE A 132 -21.80 -22.11 21.39
CA ILE A 132 -20.67 -21.33 21.90
C ILE A 132 -19.37 -21.70 21.17
N ILE A 133 -19.12 -23.00 20.95
CA ILE A 133 -17.95 -23.44 20.18
C ILE A 133 -17.98 -22.85 18.77
N PHE A 134 -19.11 -22.94 18.07
CA PHE A 134 -19.24 -22.37 16.73
C PHE A 134 -19.01 -20.86 16.73
N SER A 135 -19.48 -20.14 17.76
CA SER A 135 -19.26 -18.70 17.91
C SER A 135 -17.78 -18.36 18.07
N ILE A 136 -17.05 -19.12 18.90
CA ILE A 136 -15.60 -18.92 19.10
C ILE A 136 -14.83 -19.24 17.81
N VAL A 137 -15.11 -20.36 17.16
CA VAL A 137 -14.47 -20.76 15.89
C VAL A 137 -14.70 -19.69 14.83
N PHE A 138 -15.91 -19.15 14.72
CA PHE A 138 -16.24 -18.08 13.78
C PHE A 138 -15.41 -16.81 14.05
N LEU A 139 -15.32 -16.37 15.31
CA LEU A 139 -14.50 -15.20 15.68
C LEU A 139 -13.01 -15.40 15.37
N VAL A 140 -12.45 -16.55 15.73
CA VAL A 140 -11.04 -16.87 15.47
C VAL A 140 -10.75 -16.92 13.96
N SER A 141 -11.65 -17.53 13.17
CA SER A 141 -11.48 -17.63 11.71
C SER A 141 -11.46 -16.26 11.01
N SER A 142 -12.25 -15.29 11.52
CA SER A 142 -12.29 -13.92 11.02
C SER A 142 -10.96 -13.21 11.28
N ILE A 143 -10.42 -13.33 12.50
CA ILE A 143 -9.13 -12.74 12.88
C ILE A 143 -8.00 -13.31 12.00
N ILE A 144 -7.91 -14.64 11.86
CA ILE A 144 -6.87 -15.30 11.04
C ILE A 144 -6.92 -14.80 9.59
N SER A 145 -8.12 -14.65 9.02
CA SER A 145 -8.32 -14.17 7.65
C SER A 145 -7.78 -12.74 7.46
N THR A 146 -7.97 -11.85 8.45
CA THR A 146 -7.42 -10.49 8.40
C THR A 146 -5.89 -10.47 8.47
N VAL A 147 -5.28 -11.30 9.33
CA VAL A 147 -3.81 -11.39 9.46
C VAL A 147 -3.16 -11.92 8.20
N LYS A 148 -3.71 -12.99 7.59
CA LYS A 148 -3.20 -13.56 6.34
C LYS A 148 -3.18 -12.53 5.21
N ARG A 149 -4.21 -11.70 5.13
CA ARG A 149 -4.34 -10.63 4.14
C ARG A 149 -3.26 -9.55 4.30
N GLU A 150 -2.95 -9.17 5.53
CA GLU A 150 -1.89 -8.18 5.78
C GLU A 150 -0.50 -8.72 5.40
N ASN A 151 -0.24 -10.00 5.66
CA ASN A 151 1.04 -10.63 5.27
C ASN A 151 1.24 -10.64 3.75
N GLN A 152 0.20 -10.91 2.96
CA GLN A 152 0.28 -10.83 1.49
C GLN A 152 0.63 -9.42 1.00
N ILE A 153 0.04 -8.39 1.62
CA ILE A 153 0.34 -6.99 1.28
C ILE A 153 1.79 -6.65 1.66
N ARG A 154 2.26 -7.06 2.84
CA ARG A 154 3.65 -6.84 3.28
C ARG A 154 4.65 -7.48 2.30
N GLN A 155 4.41 -8.72 1.89
CA GLN A 155 5.26 -9.42 0.91
C GLN A 155 5.29 -8.71 -0.45
N LEU A 156 4.14 -8.24 -0.96
CA LEU A 156 4.08 -7.48 -2.22
C LEU A 156 4.86 -6.15 -2.14
N ILE A 157 4.82 -5.47 -0.99
CA ILE A 157 5.57 -4.24 -0.77
C ILE A 157 7.08 -4.53 -0.73
N GLU A 158 7.48 -5.58 -0.01
CA GLU A 158 8.89 -5.97 0.12
C GLU A 158 9.48 -6.45 -1.22
N HIS A 159 8.73 -7.23 -1.98
CA HIS A 159 9.11 -7.63 -3.33
C HIS A 159 9.32 -6.41 -4.25
N ASN A 160 8.43 -5.41 -4.22
CA ASN A 160 8.61 -4.17 -5.00
C ASN A 160 9.82 -3.33 -4.53
N LYS A 161 10.14 -3.33 -3.22
CA LYS A 161 11.36 -2.68 -2.71
C LYS A 161 12.61 -3.36 -3.27
N ASN A 162 12.67 -4.69 -3.22
CA ASN A 162 13.82 -5.46 -3.72
C ASN A 162 14.02 -5.29 -5.23
N LEU A 163 12.92 -5.23 -6.01
CA LEU A 163 12.99 -4.90 -7.44
C LEU A 163 13.60 -3.52 -7.72
N ARG A 164 13.47 -2.54 -6.81
CA ARG A 164 14.13 -1.23 -6.97
C ARG A 164 15.60 -1.28 -6.64
N VAL A 165 15.98 -1.98 -5.56
CA VAL A 165 17.38 -2.15 -5.20
C VAL A 165 18.12 -2.79 -6.38
N ASN A 166 17.54 -3.84 -6.99
CA ASN A 166 18.13 -4.50 -8.15
C ASN A 166 18.17 -3.60 -9.40
N ARG A 167 17.15 -2.79 -9.67
CA ARG A 167 17.16 -1.82 -10.79
C ARG A 167 18.12 -0.65 -10.60
N ASN A 168 18.38 -0.25 -9.36
CA ASN A 168 19.34 0.79 -9.04
C ASN A 168 20.77 0.23 -9.11
N ILE A 169 21.00 -1.01 -8.66
CA ILE A 169 22.28 -1.71 -8.81
C ILE A 169 22.60 -1.95 -10.29
N SER A 170 21.62 -2.32 -11.12
CA SER A 170 21.85 -2.48 -12.57
C SER A 170 22.16 -1.17 -13.31
N LYS A 171 21.92 -0.01 -12.68
CA LYS A 171 22.31 1.30 -13.21
C LYS A 171 23.66 1.78 -12.67
N ILE A 172 24.24 1.08 -11.69
CA ILE A 172 25.51 1.43 -11.04
C ILE A 172 26.52 0.29 -11.29
N HIS A 173 26.86 0.03 -12.55
CA HIS A 173 28.24 -0.18 -13.09
C HIS A 173 28.28 -0.98 -14.41
N PRO A 174 29.24 -0.71 -15.32
CA PRO A 174 30.27 0.34 -15.25
C PRO A 174 29.97 1.49 -16.23
N ILE A 175 29.79 2.70 -15.68
CA ILE A 175 30.17 3.92 -16.39
C ILE A 175 31.70 3.95 -16.32
N ARG A 176 32.36 3.15 -17.16
CA ARG A 176 33.81 3.21 -17.38
C ARG A 176 34.15 2.65 -18.75
N LYS A 177 33.84 3.44 -19.77
CA LYS A 177 34.57 3.64 -21.03
C LYS A 177 33.69 4.54 -21.92
N GLU A 178 34.32 5.37 -22.73
CA GLU A 178 33.72 6.42 -23.57
C GLU A 178 33.40 7.77 -22.88
N LEU A 179 34.43 8.37 -22.29
CA LEU A 179 34.60 9.82 -22.30
C LEU A 179 35.85 10.14 -23.13
N GLU A 180 35.81 9.76 -24.40
CA GLU A 180 36.68 10.28 -25.44
C GLU A 180 35.82 10.64 -26.65
N THR A 181 35.26 11.83 -26.62
CA THR A 181 35.15 12.69 -27.80
C THR A 181 34.81 14.09 -27.32
N ASN A 182 35.88 14.85 -27.16
CA ASN A 182 35.92 16.29 -27.03
C ASN A 182 35.02 16.94 -28.10
N LYS A 183 33.80 17.31 -27.71
CA LYS A 183 32.96 18.23 -28.48
C LYS A 183 32.94 19.54 -27.71
N ASN A 184 33.67 20.53 -28.22
CA ASN A 184 33.51 21.94 -27.85
C ASN A 184 32.05 22.35 -28.08
N THR A 185 31.23 22.28 -27.03
CA THR A 185 29.90 22.88 -27.01
C THR A 185 30.05 24.29 -26.46
N ASN A 186 29.62 25.27 -27.25
CA ASN A 186 29.62 26.67 -26.84
C ASN A 186 28.26 26.99 -26.22
N TYR A 187 28.23 27.84 -25.21
CA TYR A 187 26.99 28.29 -24.57
C TYR A 187 26.74 29.75 -24.91
N CYS A 188 25.47 30.14 -25.08
CA CYS A 188 25.12 31.55 -25.24
C CYS A 188 25.39 32.32 -23.94
N SER A 189 26.16 33.41 -24.02
CA SER A 189 26.53 34.25 -22.88
C SER A 189 25.36 34.94 -22.19
N GLU A 190 24.23 35.14 -22.88
CA GLU A 190 23.07 35.84 -22.33
C GLU A 190 21.97 34.93 -21.79
N CYS A 191 21.64 33.83 -22.50
CA CYS A 191 20.54 32.95 -22.10
C CYS A 191 20.99 31.56 -21.61
N GLY A 192 22.29 31.24 -21.72
CA GLY A 192 22.84 29.96 -21.28
C GLY A 192 22.47 28.76 -22.15
N LEU A 193 21.82 28.96 -23.30
CA LEU A 193 21.44 27.86 -24.19
C LEU A 193 22.69 27.21 -24.81
N GLU A 194 22.74 25.88 -24.79
CA GLU A 194 23.80 25.09 -25.44
C GLU A 194 23.68 25.20 -26.96
N MET A 195 24.79 25.54 -27.61
CA MET A 195 24.86 25.88 -29.02
C MET A 195 25.87 25.00 -29.74
N THR A 196 25.51 24.56 -30.95
CA THR A 196 26.43 23.84 -31.83
C THR A 196 27.42 24.83 -32.46
N SER A 197 28.67 24.42 -32.67
CA SER A 197 29.80 25.30 -33.02
C SER A 197 29.73 26.00 -34.40
N LYS A 198 28.59 25.98 -35.11
CA LYS A 198 28.42 26.51 -36.47
C LYS A 198 27.37 27.63 -36.62
N ILE A 199 26.73 28.07 -35.54
CA ILE A 199 25.69 29.10 -35.59
C ILE A 199 26.21 30.47 -35.13
N LYS A 200 25.89 31.51 -35.90
CA LYS A 200 26.33 32.91 -35.67
C LYS A 200 25.42 33.70 -34.72
N TYR A 201 24.21 33.19 -34.47
CA TYR A 201 23.19 33.85 -33.65
C TYR A 201 22.49 32.82 -32.77
N CYS A 202 22.12 33.23 -31.57
CA CYS A 202 21.33 32.40 -30.67
C CYS A 202 19.90 32.24 -31.17
N SER A 203 19.44 31.00 -31.33
CA SER A 203 18.07 30.70 -31.78
C SER A 203 16.98 31.10 -30.79
N TYR A 204 17.32 31.36 -29.54
CA TYR A 204 16.37 31.68 -28.48
C TYR A 204 16.27 33.19 -28.20
N CYS A 205 17.41 33.87 -28.03
CA CYS A 205 17.42 35.31 -27.74
C CYS A 205 17.78 36.19 -28.94
N GLY A 206 18.16 35.60 -30.08
CA GLY A 206 18.56 36.34 -31.28
C GLY A 206 19.93 37.02 -31.18
N ASN A 207 20.64 36.91 -30.06
CA ASN A 207 21.88 37.64 -29.85
C ASN A 207 23.03 37.05 -30.69
N LYS A 208 23.95 37.90 -31.14
CA LYS A 208 25.12 37.51 -31.94
C LYS A 208 26.19 36.91 -31.02
N ILE A 209 26.77 35.78 -31.44
CA ILE A 209 27.82 35.06 -30.70
C ILE A 209 29.19 35.54 -31.16
#